data_AF-A0A5J5FEP2-F1
#
_entry.id   AF-A0A5J5FEP2-F1
#
_cell.length_a   1.000
_cell.length_b   1.000
_cell.length_c   1.000
_cell.angle_alpha   90.00
_cell.angle_beta   90.00
_cell.angle_gamma   90.00
#
_symmetry.space_group_name_H-M   'P 1'
#
loop_
_entity.id
_entity.type
_entity.pdbx_description
1 polymer ?
#
loop_
_entity_poly.entity_id
_entity_poly.type
_entity_poly.pdbx_seq_one_letter_code
_entity_poly.pdbx_strand_id
1 'polypeptide(L)'
;MNVPVKQLTLFEEESGGIKCKFCDIISGKIASEIVYSDDNFVAFLDYKPLFKGHTLVVPRKHFNDIYAMDDSVLSKMMKVITLISKAVERATESDGTFIAINNKVSQSVPHVHIHIVPRKHKDGLKGFFWPRQSYSEGEEREYAERIRHEIELLVNSKNR
;
A
#
# COMPACT_ATOMS: atom_id res chain seq x y z
N MET A 1 -17.95 -19.80 -2.42
CA MET A 1 -18.37 -18.38 -2.47
C MET A 1 -17.36 -17.65 -3.33
N ASN A 2 -17.72 -17.36 -4.59
CA ASN A 2 -16.83 -16.75 -5.56
C ASN A 2 -16.50 -15.32 -5.13
N VAL A 3 -15.24 -15.05 -4.79
CA VAL A 3 -14.72 -13.68 -4.83
C VAL A 3 -14.79 -13.27 -6.29
N PRO A 4 -15.55 -12.23 -6.67
CA PRO A 4 -15.67 -11.84 -8.06
C PRO A 4 -14.32 -11.25 -8.49
N VAL A 5 -13.52 -12.03 -9.20
CA VAL A 5 -12.54 -11.46 -10.14
C VAL A 5 -13.39 -10.94 -11.30
N LYS A 6 -13.86 -9.69 -11.19
CA LYS A 6 -14.50 -9.04 -12.36
C LYS A 6 -13.46 -9.06 -13.47
N GLN A 7 -13.76 -9.79 -14.54
CA GLN A 7 -12.99 -9.77 -15.78
C GLN A 7 -12.84 -8.30 -16.18
N LEU A 8 -11.60 -7.87 -16.46
CA LEU A 8 -11.26 -6.50 -16.82
C LEU A 8 -12.14 -6.04 -18.00
N THR A 9 -13.26 -5.38 -17.72
CA THR A 9 -13.96 -4.58 -18.71
C THR A 9 -13.15 -3.30 -18.84
N LEU A 10 -12.75 -2.98 -20.08
CA LEU A 10 -12.06 -1.75 -20.43
C LEU A 10 -12.93 -0.57 -19.97
N PHE A 11 -12.58 0.04 -18.84
CA PHE A 11 -13.09 1.35 -18.46
C PHE A 11 -12.14 2.37 -19.08
N GLU A 12 -12.59 2.99 -20.16
CA GLU A 12 -11.94 4.19 -20.71
C GLU A 12 -12.28 5.37 -19.78
N GLU A 13 -11.42 5.62 -18.80
CA GLU A 13 -11.32 6.92 -18.16
C GLU A 13 -9.95 7.54 -18.49
N GLU A 14 -10.00 8.77 -18.98
CA GLU A 14 -8.87 9.56 -19.45
C GLU A 14 -7.81 9.75 -18.36
N SER A 15 -6.73 8.96 -18.43
CA SER A 15 -5.47 9.31 -17.78
C SER A 15 -4.76 10.33 -18.66
N GLY A 16 -5.04 11.62 -18.44
CA GLY A 16 -4.31 12.71 -19.07
C GLY A 16 -2.80 12.59 -18.79
N GLY A 17 -2.04 12.03 -19.73
CA GLY A 17 -0.58 12.13 -19.84
C GLY A 17 0.30 11.55 -18.73
N ILE A 18 -0.25 10.95 -17.66
CA ILE A 18 0.57 10.42 -16.55
C ILE A 18 1.23 9.11 -16.97
N LYS A 19 2.57 9.12 -17.09
CA LYS A 19 3.37 7.91 -17.31
C LYS A 19 3.52 7.12 -16.01
N CYS A 20 2.56 6.25 -15.71
CA CYS A 20 2.54 5.42 -14.50
C CYS A 20 2.34 3.94 -14.84
N LYS A 21 3.29 3.09 -14.43
CA LYS A 21 3.23 1.64 -14.66
C LYS A 21 2.02 0.98 -14.00
N PHE A 22 1.56 1.48 -12.86
CA PHE A 22 0.40 0.91 -12.18
C PHE A 22 -0.91 1.34 -12.86
N CYS A 23 -1.02 2.57 -13.36
CA CYS A 23 -2.12 2.95 -14.25
C CYS A 23 -2.16 2.05 -15.50
N ASP A 24 -1.00 1.75 -16.09
CA ASP A 24 -0.93 0.84 -17.24
C ASP A 24 -1.34 -0.60 -16.89
N ILE A 25 -1.06 -1.09 -15.67
CA ILE A 25 -1.59 -2.38 -15.19
C ILE A 25 -3.10 -2.32 -14.99
N ILE A 26 -3.59 -1.26 -14.33
CA ILE A 26 -5.03 -1.06 -14.06
C ILE A 26 -5.84 -1.00 -15.36
N SER A 27 -5.29 -0.37 -16.41
CA SER A 27 -5.91 -0.28 -17.73
C SER A 27 -5.66 -1.50 -18.62
N GLY A 28 -4.93 -2.51 -18.15
CA GLY A 28 -4.61 -3.73 -18.92
C GLY A 28 -3.55 -3.56 -20.01
N LYS A 29 -2.84 -2.43 -20.08
CA LYS A 29 -1.73 -2.22 -21.02
C LYS A 29 -0.48 -3.03 -20.64
N ILE A 30 -0.26 -3.22 -19.34
CA ILE A 30 0.78 -4.10 -18.81
C ILE A 30 0.09 -5.30 -18.16
N ALA A 31 0.44 -6.51 -18.59
CA ALA A 31 -0.07 -7.74 -17.99
C ALA A 31 0.44 -7.91 -16.56
N SER A 32 -0.43 -8.41 -15.68
CA SER A 32 -0.10 -8.72 -14.29
C SER A 32 -1.04 -9.79 -13.75
N GLU A 33 -0.59 -10.56 -12.76
CA GLU A 33 -1.41 -11.54 -12.06
C GLU A 33 -2.33 -10.82 -11.06
N ILE A 34 -3.56 -10.51 -11.50
CA ILE A 34 -4.57 -9.85 -10.68
C ILE A 34 -5.25 -10.85 -9.76
N VAL A 35 -5.25 -10.57 -8.46
CA VAL A 35 -5.90 -11.40 -7.43
C VAL A 35 -7.17 -10.77 -6.87
N TYR A 36 -7.37 -9.47 -7.08
CA TYR A 36 -8.56 -8.74 -6.67
C TYR A 36 -8.79 -7.50 -7.54
N SER A 37 -10.06 -7.20 -7.80
CA SER A 37 -10.47 -6.06 -8.63
C SER A 37 -11.88 -5.66 -8.23
N ASP A 38 -12.05 -4.44 -7.71
CA ASP A 38 -13.35 -3.81 -7.51
C ASP A 38 -13.38 -2.45 -8.22
N ASP A 39 -14.39 -1.63 -7.93
CA ASP A 39 -14.57 -0.35 -8.60
C ASP A 39 -13.58 0.73 -8.10
N ASN A 40 -12.86 0.51 -6.98
CA ASN A 40 -11.96 1.50 -6.36
C ASN A 40 -10.50 1.03 -6.32
N PHE A 41 -10.24 -0.27 -6.32
CA PHE A 41 -8.93 -0.87 -6.06
C PHE A 41 -8.67 -2.07 -6.96
N VAL A 42 -7.38 -2.30 -7.21
CA VAL A 42 -6.86 -3.50 -7.86
C VAL A 42 -5.75 -4.06 -6.96
N ALA A 43 -5.69 -5.38 -6.80
CA ALA A 43 -4.56 -6.04 -6.17
C ALA A 43 -3.95 -7.07 -7.11
N PHE A 44 -2.62 -7.07 -7.19
CA PHE A 44 -1.86 -7.92 -8.09
C PHE A 44 -0.52 -8.33 -7.49
N LEU A 45 0.07 -9.42 -7.98
CA LEU A 45 1.36 -9.89 -7.48
C LEU A 45 2.49 -8.92 -7.88
N ASP A 46 3.41 -8.68 -6.94
CA ASP A 46 4.65 -7.99 -7.25
C ASP A 46 5.50 -8.86 -8.19
N TYR A 47 5.95 -8.28 -9.30
CA TYR A 47 6.78 -8.96 -10.30
C TYR A 47 8.18 -9.37 -9.76
N LYS A 48 8.68 -8.68 -8.72
CA LYS A 48 9.92 -9.00 -8.00
C LYS A 48 9.61 -9.13 -6.51
N PRO A 49 8.96 -10.22 -6.11
CA PRO A 49 8.43 -10.35 -4.77
C PRO A 49 9.54 -10.54 -3.72
N LEU A 50 9.37 -9.96 -2.52
CA LEU A 50 10.23 -10.29 -1.37
C LEU A 50 10.06 -11.75 -0.96
N PHE A 51 8.80 -12.21 -0.93
CA PHE A 51 8.42 -13.60 -0.74
C PHE A 51 7.28 -13.95 -1.70
N LYS A 52 7.22 -15.20 -2.16
CA LYS A 52 6.15 -15.66 -3.07
C LYS A 52 4.77 -15.37 -2.47
N GLY A 53 3.90 -14.73 -3.23
CA GLY A 53 2.60 -14.23 -2.77
C GLY A 53 2.61 -12.75 -2.35
N HIS A 54 3.76 -12.06 -2.40
CA HIS A 54 3.84 -10.61 -2.23
C HIS A 54 2.87 -9.92 -3.19
N THR A 55 1.86 -9.26 -2.62
CA THR A 55 0.76 -8.64 -3.34
C THR A 55 0.79 -7.13 -3.09
N LEU A 56 0.56 -6.35 -4.15
CA LEU A 56 0.39 -4.90 -4.09
C LEU A 56 -1.10 -4.57 -4.16
N VAL A 57 -1.61 -3.78 -3.22
CA VAL A 57 -2.96 -3.19 -3.28
C VAL A 57 -2.84 -1.73 -3.72
N VAL A 58 -3.54 -1.37 -4.79
CA VAL A 58 -3.39 -0.09 -5.49
C VAL A 58 -4.78 0.53 -5.73
N PRO A 59 -5.01 1.82 -5.47
CA PRO A 59 -6.24 2.50 -5.86
C PRO A 59 -6.28 2.68 -7.39
N ARG A 60 -7.47 2.58 -7.99
CA ARG A 60 -7.64 2.84 -9.44
C ARG A 60 -7.29 4.28 -9.80
N LYS A 61 -7.79 5.23 -9.00
CA LYS A 61 -7.42 6.64 -9.11
C LYS A 61 -5.94 6.80 -8.76
N HIS A 62 -5.22 7.55 -9.60
CA HIS A 62 -3.81 7.84 -9.38
C HIS A 62 -3.65 8.82 -8.22
N PHE A 63 -2.94 8.40 -7.18
CA PHE A 63 -2.50 9.25 -6.07
C PHE A 63 -1.00 9.09 -5.91
N ASN A 64 -0.22 10.17 -5.88
CA ASN A 64 1.24 10.08 -5.79
C ASN A 64 1.69 9.45 -4.47
N ASP A 65 1.06 9.84 -3.36
CA ASP A 65 1.32 9.34 -2.02
C ASP A 65 0.03 9.34 -1.19
N ILE A 66 0.08 8.80 0.02
CA ILE A 66 -1.10 8.66 0.88
C ILE A 66 -1.69 10.01 1.30
N TYR A 67 -0.90 11.09 1.28
CA TYR A 67 -1.33 12.41 1.73
C TYR A 67 -2.32 13.06 0.77
N ALA A 68 -2.30 12.64 -0.50
CA ALA A 68 -3.21 13.12 -1.55
C ALA A 68 -4.53 12.33 -1.61
N MET A 69 -4.70 11.27 -0.82
CA MET A 69 -5.89 10.44 -0.87
C MET A 69 -7.06 11.03 -0.10
N ASP A 70 -8.27 10.86 -0.65
CA ASP A 70 -9.51 11.22 -0.01
C ASP A 70 -9.81 10.29 1.19
N ASP A 71 -10.27 10.84 2.32
CA ASP A 71 -10.54 10.07 3.57
C ASP A 71 -11.51 8.89 3.37
N SER A 72 -12.48 9.06 2.47
CA SER A 72 -13.44 8.00 2.12
C SER A 72 -12.77 6.84 1.38
N VAL A 73 -11.77 7.10 0.54
CA VAL A 73 -11.01 6.09 -0.18
C VAL A 73 -10.06 5.37 0.79
N LEU A 74 -9.38 6.12 1.66
CA LEU A 74 -8.52 5.55 2.72
C LEU A 74 -9.30 4.55 3.59
N SER A 75 -10.50 4.92 4.02
CA SER A 75 -11.36 4.08 4.85
C SER A 75 -11.75 2.77 4.16
N LYS A 76 -12.04 2.81 2.86
CA LYS A 76 -12.35 1.60 2.06
C LYS A 76 -11.10 0.74 1.85
N MET A 77 -9.95 1.37 1.61
CA MET A 77 -8.68 0.68 1.36
C MET A 77 -8.28 -0.23 2.52
N MET A 78 -8.49 0.20 3.78
CA MET A 78 -8.19 -0.63 4.95
C MET A 78 -8.99 -1.94 5.00
N LYS A 79 -10.24 -1.93 4.52
CA LYS A 79 -11.07 -3.15 4.42
C LYS A 79 -10.51 -4.10 3.37
N VAL A 80 -10.09 -3.57 2.21
CA VAL A 80 -9.47 -4.34 1.14
C VAL A 80 -8.13 -4.94 1.60
N ILE A 81 -7.27 -4.15 2.24
CA ILE A 81 -6.00 -4.62 2.81
C ILE A 81 -6.23 -5.80 3.77
N THR A 82 -7.23 -5.69 4.64
CA THR A 82 -7.58 -6.77 5.59
C THR A 82 -8.03 -8.04 4.87
N LEU A 83 -8.87 -7.92 3.83
CA LEU A 83 -9.31 -9.05 3.01
C LEU A 83 -8.13 -9.73 2.31
N ILE A 84 -7.30 -8.96 1.63
CA ILE A 84 -6.19 -9.47 0.83
C ILE A 84 -5.09 -10.06 1.73
N SER A 85 -4.78 -9.44 2.86
CA SER A 85 -3.83 -9.98 3.85
C SER A 85 -4.25 -11.37 4.32
N LYS A 86 -5.52 -11.57 4.70
CA LYS A 86 -6.05 -12.90 5.07
C LYS A 86 -5.99 -13.90 3.93
N ALA A 87 -6.26 -13.47 2.70
CA ALA A 87 -6.21 -14.32 1.53
C ALA A 87 -4.77 -14.75 1.21
N VAL A 88 -3.81 -13.82 1.24
CA VAL A 88 -2.38 -14.06 1.04
C VAL A 88 -1.85 -15.04 2.09
N GLU A 89 -2.17 -14.82 3.37
CA GLU A 89 -1.71 -15.69 4.45
C GLU A 89 -2.17 -17.14 4.25
N ARG A 90 -3.48 -17.33 3.97
CA ARG A 90 -4.07 -18.66 3.75
C ARG A 90 -3.54 -19.33 2.49
N ALA A 91 -3.46 -18.60 1.38
CA ALA A 91 -3.05 -19.15 0.09
C ALA A 91 -1.57 -19.54 0.04
N THR A 92 -0.74 -18.90 0.87
CA THR A 92 0.71 -19.18 0.94
C THR A 92 1.10 -20.06 2.12
N GLU A 93 0.13 -20.49 2.92
CA GLU A 93 0.34 -21.25 4.16
C GLU A 93 1.42 -20.60 5.03
N SER A 94 1.33 -19.27 5.17
CA SER A 94 2.29 -18.46 5.93
C SER A 94 1.83 -18.26 7.37
N ASP A 95 2.76 -17.92 8.26
CA ASP A 95 2.47 -17.70 9.68
C ASP A 95 1.94 -16.27 9.96
N GLY A 96 1.93 -15.41 8.95
CA GLY A 96 1.40 -14.05 9.02
C GLY A 96 1.76 -13.22 7.80
N THR A 97 1.47 -11.92 7.86
CA THR A 97 1.82 -10.97 6.80
C THR A 97 2.55 -9.75 7.36
N PHE A 98 3.42 -9.17 6.54
CA PHE A 98 3.99 -7.85 6.74
C PHE A 98 3.32 -6.87 5.77
N ILE A 99 2.74 -5.80 6.32
CA ILE A 99 2.04 -4.77 5.57
C ILE A 99 2.85 -3.48 5.63
N ALA A 100 3.14 -2.89 4.48
CA ALA A 100 3.94 -1.67 4.41
C ALA A 100 3.45 -0.71 3.31
N ILE A 101 3.62 0.57 3.57
CA ILE A 101 3.49 1.64 2.58
C ILE A 101 4.70 2.55 2.69
N ASN A 102 5.23 2.93 1.53
CA ASN A 102 6.30 3.92 1.43
C ASN A 102 5.72 5.19 0.81
N ASN A 103 6.03 6.35 1.40
CA ASN A 103 5.67 7.66 0.85
C ASN A 103 6.96 8.41 0.51
N LYS A 104 7.11 8.80 -0.77
CA LYS A 104 8.24 9.58 -1.32
C LYS A 104 9.60 8.85 -1.30
N VAL A 105 10.05 8.36 -0.16
CA VAL A 105 11.30 7.59 0.01
C VAL A 105 11.02 6.09 -0.10
N SER A 106 11.86 5.34 -0.81
CA SER A 106 11.67 3.91 -1.09
C SER A 106 10.35 3.55 -1.79
N GLN A 107 9.71 4.55 -2.40
CA GLN A 107 8.51 4.40 -3.21
C GLN A 107 8.92 4.34 -4.69
N SER A 108 9.06 3.12 -5.23
CA SER A 108 9.62 2.93 -6.58
C SER A 108 8.69 3.41 -7.71
N VAL A 109 7.37 3.37 -7.49
CA VAL A 109 6.36 3.91 -8.39
C VAL A 109 5.54 4.95 -7.62
N PRO A 110 5.47 6.22 -8.07
CA PRO A 110 4.73 7.29 -7.41
C PRO A 110 3.22 7.17 -7.69
N HIS A 111 2.67 6.03 -7.31
CA HIS A 111 1.25 5.70 -7.24
C HIS A 111 1.11 4.91 -5.94
N VAL A 112 0.25 5.35 -5.02
CA VAL A 112 0.05 4.67 -3.73
C VAL A 112 -0.10 3.17 -3.93
N HIS A 113 0.71 2.40 -3.21
CA HIS A 113 0.65 0.95 -3.20
C HIS A 113 0.98 0.44 -1.80
N ILE A 114 0.17 -0.50 -1.35
CA ILE A 114 0.38 -1.20 -0.08
C ILE A 114 0.96 -2.56 -0.39
N HIS A 115 2.15 -2.81 0.15
CA HIS A 115 2.77 -4.12 0.14
C HIS A 115 2.08 -5.02 1.16
N ILE A 116 1.70 -6.23 0.73
CA ILE A 116 1.25 -7.33 1.59
C ILE A 116 2.16 -8.51 1.32
N VAL A 117 3.10 -8.74 2.23
CA VAL A 117 4.16 -9.73 2.08
C VAL A 117 3.88 -10.91 3.02
N PRO A 118 3.72 -12.15 2.53
CA PRO A 118 3.58 -13.31 3.42
C PRO A 118 4.88 -13.58 4.18
N ARG A 119 4.77 -13.99 5.43
CA ARG A 119 5.90 -14.19 6.35
C ARG A 119 5.82 -15.58 7.00
N LYS A 120 6.96 -16.23 7.14
CA LYS A 120 7.08 -17.46 7.95
C LYS A 120 8.08 -17.25 9.06
N HIS A 121 7.93 -17.98 10.16
CA HIS A 121 8.95 -18.01 11.20
C HIS A 121 10.29 -18.42 10.60
N LYS A 122 11.34 -17.62 10.88
CA LYS A 122 12.70 -17.87 10.39
C LYS A 122 12.81 -17.92 8.85
N ASP A 123 11.92 -17.23 8.12
CA ASP A 123 11.92 -17.15 6.65
C ASP A 123 13.17 -16.51 6.01
N GLY A 124 14.18 -16.19 6.80
CA GLY A 124 15.44 -15.71 6.29
C GLY A 124 15.38 -14.26 5.80
N LEU A 125 14.31 -13.50 6.07
CA LEU A 125 14.35 -12.05 5.97
C LEU A 125 15.37 -11.53 7.00
N LYS A 126 16.63 -11.53 6.61
CA LYS A 126 17.79 -11.15 7.40
C LYS A 126 18.33 -9.83 6.85
N GLY A 127 18.59 -8.89 7.75
CA GLY A 127 19.11 -7.57 7.40
C GLY A 127 18.01 -6.52 7.39
N PHE A 128 18.11 -5.57 8.32
CA PHE A 128 17.51 -4.25 8.24
C PHE A 128 16.03 -4.19 7.88
N PHE A 129 15.18 -4.17 8.90
CA PHE A 129 13.98 -3.35 8.72
C PHE A 129 13.88 -2.23 9.75
N TRP A 130 14.51 -2.35 10.92
CA TRP A 130 14.48 -1.29 11.93
C TRP A 130 15.69 -1.41 12.86
N PRO A 131 16.91 -0.96 12.47
CA PRO A 131 17.97 -0.79 13.46
C PRO A 131 17.40 0.10 14.57
N ARG A 132 17.32 -0.43 15.80
CA ARG A 132 16.79 0.34 16.92
C ARG A 132 17.82 1.37 17.31
N GLN A 133 17.39 2.62 17.34
CA GLN A 133 18.14 3.73 17.92
C GLN A 133 17.54 4.06 19.29
N SER A 134 18.35 4.64 20.16
CA SER A 134 17.93 5.16 21.46
C SER A 134 17.96 6.68 21.43
N TYR A 135 17.01 7.30 22.12
CA TYR A 135 17.09 8.72 22.44
C TYR A 135 18.14 8.96 23.54
N SER A 136 18.78 10.11 23.49
CA SER A 136 19.53 10.67 24.62
C SER A 136 18.57 11.21 25.69
N GLU A 137 19.05 11.47 26.91
CA GLU A 137 18.18 11.96 28.00
C GLU A 137 17.43 13.24 27.61
N GLY A 138 16.10 13.17 27.55
CA GLY A 138 15.20 14.30 27.23
C GLY A 138 14.94 14.50 25.74
N GLU A 139 15.70 13.87 24.85
CA GLU A 139 15.58 14.03 23.39
C GLU A 139 14.22 13.52 22.89
N GLU A 140 13.67 12.45 23.48
CA GLU A 140 12.35 11.93 23.14
C GLU A 140 11.23 12.95 23.39
N ARG A 141 11.37 13.81 24.41
CA ARG A 141 10.39 14.86 24.73
C ARG A 141 10.42 15.94 23.67
N GLU A 142 11.61 16.35 23.24
CA GLU A 142 11.80 17.34 22.18
C GLU A 142 11.17 16.89 20.86
N TYR A 143 11.41 15.63 20.43
CA TYR A 143 10.77 15.09 19.24
C TYR A 143 9.24 15.01 19.38
N ALA A 144 8.74 14.59 20.55
CA ALA A 144 7.30 14.51 20.79
C ALA A 144 6.62 15.89 20.74
N GLU A 145 7.27 16.95 21.23
CA GLU A 145 6.77 18.32 21.14
C GLU A 145 6.72 18.82 19.70
N ARG A 146 7.81 18.62 18.94
CA ARG A 146 7.88 18.98 17.52
C ARG A 146 6.77 18.30 16.70
N ILE A 147 6.53 17.01 16.93
CA ILE A 147 5.49 16.26 16.23
C ILE A 147 4.09 16.76 16.63
N ARG A 148 3.83 16.99 17.93
CA ARG A 148 2.52 17.52 18.39
C ARG A 148 2.22 18.89 17.81
N HIS A 149 3.23 19.77 17.74
CA HIS A 149 3.09 21.10 17.14
C HIS A 149 2.62 21.01 15.68
N GLU A 150 3.27 20.17 14.87
CA GLU A 150 2.86 19.98 13.46
C GLU A 150 1.47 19.35 13.32
N ILE A 151 1.10 18.42 14.21
CA ILE A 151 -0.26 17.85 14.24
C ILE A 151 -1.30 18.94 14.48
N GLU A 152 -1.07 19.83 15.45
CA GLU A 152 -1.98 20.94 15.76
C GLU A 152 -2.16 21.87 14.56
N LEU A 153 -1.06 22.23 13.87
CA LEU A 153 -1.11 23.06 12.67
C LEU A 153 -1.93 22.39 11.55
N LEU A 154 -1.69 21.10 11.29
CA LEU A 154 -2.36 20.35 10.23
C LEU A 154 -3.86 20.19 10.52
N VAL A 155 -4.25 19.86 11.75
CA VAL A 155 -5.67 19.76 12.14
C VAL A 155 -6.37 21.10 11.98
N ASN A 156 -5.73 22.19 12.41
CA ASN A 156 -6.31 23.52 12.30
C ASN A 156 -6.43 24.01 10.85
N SER A 157 -5.54 23.58 9.95
CA SER A 157 -5.64 23.88 8.51
C SER A 157 -6.76 23.14 7.79
N LYS A 158 -7.12 21.93 8.25
CA LYS A 158 -8.22 21.14 7.65
C LYS A 158 -9.62 21.62 8.09
N ASN A 159 -9.69 22.34 9.21
CA ASN A 159 -10.94 22.85 9.77
C ASN A 159 -11.29 24.28 9.30
N ARG A 160 -10.46 24.89 8.44
CA ARG A 160 -10.72 26.18 7.80
C ARG A 160 -11.14 25.97 6.35
#